data_AF-A0A8J5URG1-F1
#
_entry.id   AF-A0A8J5URG1-F1
#
_cell.length_a   1.000
_cell.length_b   1.000
_cell.length_c   1.000
_cell.angle_alpha   90.00
_cell.angle_beta   90.00
_cell.angle_gamma   90.00
#
_symmetry.space_group_name_H-M   'P 1'
#
loop_
_entity.id
_entity.type
_entity.pdbx_description
1 polymer ?
#
loop_
_entity_poly.entity_id
_entity_poly.type
_entity_poly.pdbx_seq_one_letter_code
_entity_poly.pdbx_strand_id
1 'polypeptide(L)'
;MTLQLHVWGTESKISLISPECLASSWLLCLILSPKNIPFEIIPSNNTNLSDINKLPVLIINGNEKCNGYKSIVDYLETTYPNSSNSSYINSNSLDKRYQLSNLCLINILETKLEYINQYNLYSNNQNYEKYTRKLFQYYFPFPMMYNQPMKFYNHAIEQVKLLGLNRTKTGFFGLGGGGDVEVAETEYFNDELSDNDEDEGEGEKKVVLSSLHERQLISKSKANQILAESKNSMRCLGLLNHYINEFIQTYKSFNQDTEESFGTIYSATTPSSAEILLYAYISSLISDELPDGFISSYLNSNHGEFVKFCNEQSNKYRSILQENKDKFRKPEGIEIPNLLNEIGYWIGTIKY
;
A
#
# COMPACT_ATOMS: atom_id res chain seq x y z
N MET A 1 -10.69 17.44 23.15
CA MET A 1 -10.30 16.12 22.63
C MET A 1 -9.80 16.35 21.22
N THR A 2 -8.53 16.08 20.96
CA THR A 2 -7.91 16.29 19.64
C THR A 2 -7.54 14.94 19.09
N LEU A 3 -8.19 14.57 17.98
CA LEU A 3 -7.91 13.34 17.24
C LEU A 3 -7.02 13.69 16.07
N GLN A 4 -5.85 13.07 16.00
CA GLN A 4 -4.84 13.36 14.98
C GLN A 4 -4.52 12.10 14.20
N LEU A 5 -4.96 12.04 12.93
CA LEU A 5 -4.65 10.93 12.03
C LEU A 5 -3.40 11.25 11.24
N HIS A 6 -2.35 10.46 11.44
CA HIS A 6 -1.12 10.55 10.69
C HIS A 6 -1.14 9.59 9.50
N VAL A 7 -0.93 10.14 8.30
CA VAL A 7 -1.06 9.41 7.03
C VAL A 7 0.12 9.66 6.09
N TRP A 8 0.22 8.81 5.07
CA TRP A 8 1.04 9.07 3.89
C TRP A 8 0.35 10.07 2.95
N GLY A 9 1.07 11.10 2.51
CA GLY A 9 0.53 12.06 1.56
C GLY A 9 1.28 13.38 1.51
N THR A 10 0.64 14.35 0.85
CA THR A 10 1.03 15.76 0.84
C THR A 10 -0.11 16.60 1.39
N GLU A 11 0.12 17.91 1.55
CA GLU A 11 -0.72 18.87 2.29
C GLU A 11 -2.23 18.65 2.19
N SER A 12 -2.77 18.29 1.02
CA SER A 12 -4.19 18.00 0.86
C SER A 12 -4.51 16.76 0.03
N LYS A 13 -3.54 15.87 -0.17
CA LYS A 13 -3.72 14.65 -0.97
C LYS A 13 -3.09 13.48 -0.23
N ILE A 14 -3.90 12.45 0.02
CA ILE A 14 -3.41 11.20 0.59
C ILE A 14 -2.73 10.39 -0.51
N SER A 15 -1.61 9.76 -0.16
CA SER A 15 -0.85 8.93 -1.08
C SER A 15 -1.59 7.63 -1.41
N LEU A 16 -1.45 7.18 -2.66
CA LEU A 16 -1.90 5.87 -3.09
C LEU A 16 -0.99 4.74 -2.57
N ILE A 17 0.21 5.06 -2.04
CA ILE A 17 1.14 4.07 -1.50
C ILE A 17 0.52 3.25 -0.36
N SER A 18 -0.35 3.87 0.45
CA SER A 18 -1.03 3.21 1.56
C SER A 18 -2.55 3.34 1.42
N PRO A 19 -3.22 2.31 0.88
CA PRO A 19 -4.68 2.25 0.82
C PRO A 19 -5.33 2.34 2.21
N GLU A 20 -4.67 1.80 3.25
CA GLU A 20 -5.11 1.90 4.64
C GLU A 20 -5.20 3.36 5.11
N CYS A 21 -4.23 4.22 4.76
CA CYS A 21 -4.28 5.65 5.08
C CYS A 21 -5.48 6.35 4.44
N LEU A 22 -5.78 6.00 3.19
CA LEU A 22 -6.92 6.52 2.45
C LEU A 22 -8.24 6.07 3.09
N ALA A 23 -8.36 4.78 3.40
CA ALA A 23 -9.54 4.20 4.05
C ALA A 23 -9.79 4.78 5.44
N SER A 24 -8.75 4.94 6.28
CA SER A 24 -8.87 5.55 7.62
C SER A 24 -9.36 7.00 7.53
N SER A 25 -8.88 7.75 6.54
CA SER A 25 -9.28 9.14 6.36
C SER A 25 -10.74 9.27 5.90
N TRP A 26 -11.18 8.40 4.98
CA TRP A 26 -12.58 8.32 4.59
C TRP A 26 -13.47 7.98 5.79
N LEU A 27 -13.05 7.02 6.61
CA LEU A 27 -13.82 6.57 7.76
C LEU A 27 -13.94 7.67 8.84
N LEU A 28 -12.88 8.44 9.11
CA LEU A 28 -12.96 9.60 9.98
C LEU A 28 -13.97 10.63 9.47
N CYS A 29 -13.91 10.98 8.18
CA CYS A 29 -14.87 11.92 7.60
C CYS A 29 -16.32 11.39 7.67
N LEU A 30 -16.54 10.09 7.48
CA LEU A 30 -17.87 9.50 7.54
C LEU A 30 -18.45 9.46 8.95
N ILE A 31 -17.63 9.22 9.98
CA ILE A 31 -18.08 9.04 11.36
C ILE A 31 -18.08 10.36 12.14
N LEU A 32 -17.02 11.18 11.99
CA LEU A 32 -16.77 12.34 12.85
C LEU A 32 -17.33 13.63 12.28
N SER A 33 -17.25 13.85 10.96
CA SER A 33 -17.73 15.11 10.35
C SER A 33 -19.22 15.34 10.58
N PRO A 34 -20.13 14.36 10.43
CA PRO A 34 -21.56 14.57 10.71
C PRO A 34 -21.86 14.89 12.18
N LYS A 35 -20.96 14.49 13.09
CA LYS A 35 -21.09 14.72 14.54
C LYS A 35 -20.40 16.01 14.99
N ASN A 36 -19.78 16.77 14.08
CA ASN A 36 -18.96 17.95 14.38
C ASN A 36 -17.88 17.70 15.45
N ILE A 37 -17.31 16.49 15.46
CA ILE A 37 -16.20 16.16 16.36
C ILE A 37 -14.91 16.71 15.76
N PRO A 38 -14.08 17.46 16.52
CA PRO A 38 -12.83 17.99 16.01
C PRO A 38 -11.79 16.87 15.78
N PHE A 39 -11.26 16.81 14.56
CA PHE A 39 -10.15 15.93 14.20
C PHE A 39 -9.26 16.61 13.15
N GLU A 40 -8.03 16.13 13.04
CA GLU A 40 -7.02 16.61 12.10
C GLU A 40 -6.47 15.43 11.29
N ILE A 41 -6.25 15.63 10.00
CA ILE A 41 -5.54 14.70 9.12
C ILE A 41 -4.18 15.33 8.81
N ILE A 42 -3.10 14.65 9.20
CA ILE A 42 -1.74 15.15 9.13
C ILE A 42 -0.93 14.23 8.19
N PRO A 43 -0.58 14.69 6.97
CA PRO A 43 0.30 13.97 6.07
C PRO A 43 1.75 14.09 6.57
N SER A 44 2.06 13.33 7.63
CA SER A 44 3.36 13.37 8.31
C SER A 44 4.43 12.56 7.61
N ASN A 45 4.08 11.48 6.91
CA ASN A 45 5.03 10.56 6.26
C ASN A 45 6.12 9.98 7.19
N ASN A 46 5.96 10.11 8.51
CA ASN A 46 6.90 9.63 9.51
C ASN A 46 6.36 8.35 10.17
N THR A 47 6.95 7.21 9.83
CA THR A 47 6.55 5.91 10.38
C THR A 47 6.93 5.72 11.84
N ASN A 48 7.90 6.47 12.37
CA ASN A 48 8.35 6.35 13.76
C ASN A 48 7.31 6.82 14.77
N LEU A 49 6.29 7.57 14.32
CA LEU A 49 5.14 7.95 15.15
C LEU A 49 4.34 6.74 15.61
N SER A 50 4.36 5.66 14.82
CA SER A 50 3.67 4.42 15.12
C SER A 50 4.59 3.41 15.78
N ASP A 51 4.06 2.69 16.77
CA ASP A 51 4.82 1.65 17.48
C ASP A 51 5.12 0.43 16.58
N ILE A 52 4.38 0.28 15.48
CA ILE A 52 4.57 -0.79 14.49
C ILE A 52 5.37 -0.33 13.26
N ASN A 53 5.91 0.90 13.27
CA ASN A 53 6.61 1.50 12.14
C ASN A 53 5.79 1.51 10.83
N LYS A 54 4.45 1.61 10.93
CA LYS A 54 3.53 1.65 9.78
C LYS A 54 2.50 2.75 9.99
N LEU A 55 2.16 3.47 8.93
CA LEU A 55 1.01 4.38 8.89
C LEU A 55 -0.16 3.64 8.21
N PRO A 56 -1.42 3.88 8.63
CA PRO A 56 -1.90 4.99 9.46
C PRO A 56 -1.76 4.79 10.98
N VAL A 57 -1.65 5.90 11.71
CA VAL A 57 -1.77 5.93 13.19
C VAL A 57 -2.68 7.07 13.62
N LEU A 58 -3.59 6.78 14.55
CA LEU A 58 -4.45 7.78 15.19
C LEU A 58 -3.92 8.08 16.59
N ILE A 59 -3.56 9.34 16.83
CA ILE A 59 -3.13 9.83 18.13
C ILE A 59 -4.32 10.53 18.81
N ILE A 60 -4.61 10.10 20.03
CA ILE A 60 -5.74 10.56 20.83
C ILE A 60 -5.17 11.38 21.99
N ASN A 61 -5.50 12.67 22.02
CA ASN A 61 -5.06 13.61 23.07
C ASN A 61 -3.54 13.60 23.34
N GLY A 62 -2.73 13.27 22.31
CA GLY A 62 -1.26 13.29 22.37
C GLY A 62 -0.58 12.09 23.07
N ASN A 63 -1.32 11.15 23.66
CA ASN A 63 -0.74 10.06 24.45
C ASN A 63 -1.14 8.67 23.96
N GLU A 64 -2.42 8.45 23.64
CA GLU A 64 -2.91 7.14 23.23
C GLU A 64 -2.79 6.99 21.71
N LYS A 65 -2.32 5.82 21.26
CA LYS A 65 -2.08 5.53 19.85
C LYS A 65 -2.88 4.31 19.41
N CYS A 66 -3.65 4.47 18.34
CA CYS A 66 -4.26 3.36 17.61
C CYS A 66 -3.46 3.12 16.33
N ASN A 67 -2.70 2.03 16.32
CA ASN A 67 -1.81 1.67 15.23
C ASN A 67 -2.52 0.79 14.19
N GLY A 68 -2.47 1.19 12.91
CA GLY A 68 -3.06 0.44 11.79
C GLY A 68 -4.57 0.61 11.64
N TYR A 69 -5.08 0.22 10.46
CA TYR A 69 -6.48 0.44 10.09
C TYR A 69 -7.45 -0.25 11.05
N LYS A 70 -7.26 -1.55 11.34
CA LYS A 70 -8.11 -2.31 12.26
C LYS A 70 -8.28 -1.64 13.64
N SER A 71 -7.18 -1.25 14.28
CA SER A 71 -7.22 -0.62 15.62
C SER A 71 -7.94 0.72 15.59
N ILE A 72 -7.79 1.48 14.50
CA ILE A 72 -8.48 2.77 14.30
C ILE A 72 -9.99 2.54 14.16
N VAL A 73 -10.41 1.53 13.40
CA VAL A 73 -11.82 1.14 13.26
C VAL A 73 -12.40 0.76 14.63
N ASP A 74 -11.75 -0.15 15.35
CA ASP A 74 -12.21 -0.63 16.65
C ASP A 74 -12.41 0.53 17.64
N TYR A 75 -11.46 1.48 17.67
CA TYR A 75 -11.56 2.67 18.51
C TYR A 75 -12.72 3.59 18.10
N LEU A 76 -12.85 3.90 16.81
CA LEU A 76 -13.89 4.82 16.33
C LEU A 76 -15.29 4.23 16.50
N GLU A 77 -15.46 2.94 16.25
CA GLU A 77 -16.73 2.25 16.43
C GLU A 77 -17.16 2.13 17.90
N THR A 78 -16.20 1.93 18.80
CA THR A 78 -16.45 1.83 20.24
C THR A 78 -16.76 3.20 20.86
N THR A 79 -15.98 4.22 20.49
CA THR A 79 -16.06 5.56 21.09
C THR A 79 -17.21 6.38 20.51
N TYR A 80 -17.51 6.19 19.21
CA TYR A 80 -18.50 6.98 18.49
C TYR A 80 -19.54 6.09 17.80
N PRO A 81 -20.40 5.39 18.57
CA PRO A 81 -21.42 4.51 18.01
C PRO A 81 -22.35 5.26 17.06
N ASN A 82 -22.84 4.55 16.05
CA ASN A 82 -23.66 5.16 15.00
C ASN A 82 -25.03 5.60 15.51
N SER A 83 -25.51 6.73 15.00
CA SER A 83 -26.91 7.13 15.10
C SER A 83 -27.69 6.60 13.89
N SER A 84 -29.02 6.52 13.99
CA SER A 84 -29.90 5.85 13.02
C SER A 84 -29.85 6.36 11.56
N ASN A 85 -29.11 7.43 11.28
CA ASN A 85 -28.93 8.06 9.95
C ASN A 85 -27.45 8.14 9.52
N SER A 86 -26.57 7.29 10.04
CA SER A 86 -25.14 7.33 9.69
C SER A 86 -24.88 6.82 8.27
N SER A 87 -24.03 7.51 7.52
CA SER A 87 -23.53 7.08 6.19
C SER A 87 -22.52 5.92 6.24
N TYR A 88 -22.44 5.25 7.39
CA TYR A 88 -21.50 4.18 7.73
C TYR A 88 -22.25 3.13 8.57
N ILE A 89 -21.83 1.87 8.52
CA ILE A 89 -22.34 0.82 9.40
C ILE A 89 -21.28 0.44 10.41
N ASN A 90 -21.64 0.56 11.69
CA ASN A 90 -20.78 0.16 12.79
C ASN A 90 -20.82 -1.36 12.91
N SER A 91 -19.65 -2.00 12.85
CA SER A 91 -19.53 -3.44 12.92
C SER A 91 -20.12 -4.00 14.21
N ASN A 92 -19.94 -3.32 15.35
CA ASN A 92 -20.49 -3.75 16.63
C ASN A 92 -22.02 -3.78 16.68
N SER A 93 -22.70 -3.08 15.78
CA SER A 93 -24.17 -3.11 15.67
C SER A 93 -24.71 -4.26 14.82
N LEU A 94 -23.85 -4.93 14.05
CA LEU A 94 -24.22 -6.05 13.19
C LEU A 94 -24.41 -7.34 13.99
N ASP A 95 -25.11 -8.32 13.41
CA ASP A 95 -25.16 -9.67 13.97
C ASP A 95 -23.77 -10.31 14.03
N LYS A 96 -23.55 -11.23 14.98
CA LYS A 96 -22.25 -11.88 15.24
C LYS A 96 -21.65 -12.52 13.98
N ARG A 97 -22.50 -13.08 13.11
CA ARG A 97 -22.05 -13.67 11.84
C ARG A 97 -21.47 -12.61 10.89
N TYR A 98 -22.11 -11.45 10.80
CA TYR A 98 -21.64 -10.35 9.96
C TYR A 98 -20.42 -9.67 10.56
N GLN A 99 -20.34 -9.54 11.89
CA GLN A 99 -19.13 -9.07 12.58
C GLN A 99 -17.90 -9.92 12.25
N LEU A 100 -18.03 -11.25 12.36
CA LEU A 100 -16.94 -12.18 12.05
C LEU A 100 -16.54 -12.10 10.57
N SER A 101 -17.52 -12.00 9.67
CA SER A 101 -17.30 -11.81 8.24
C SER A 101 -16.52 -10.52 7.96
N ASN A 102 -16.93 -9.40 8.55
CA ASN A 102 -16.28 -8.10 8.36
C ASN A 102 -14.82 -8.13 8.85
N LEU A 103 -14.58 -8.72 10.02
CA LEU A 103 -13.21 -8.90 10.54
C LEU A 103 -12.36 -9.81 9.65
N CYS A 104 -12.94 -10.88 9.11
CA CYS A 104 -12.25 -11.79 8.19
C CYS A 104 -11.87 -11.06 6.90
N LEU A 105 -12.79 -10.29 6.33
CA LEU A 105 -12.53 -9.50 5.12
C LEU A 105 -11.43 -8.46 5.36
N ILE A 106 -11.48 -7.70 6.45
CA ILE A 106 -10.39 -6.75 6.79
C ILE A 106 -9.05 -7.47 6.83
N ASN A 107 -8.97 -8.63 7.48
CA ASN A 107 -7.72 -9.40 7.56
C ASN A 107 -7.24 -9.90 6.18
N ILE A 108 -8.17 -10.36 5.31
CA ILE A 108 -7.83 -10.75 3.93
C ILE A 108 -7.30 -9.53 3.15
N LEU A 109 -7.90 -8.35 3.33
CA LEU A 109 -7.47 -7.13 2.66
C LEU A 109 -6.07 -6.70 3.13
N GLU A 110 -5.85 -6.62 4.45
CA GLU A 110 -4.57 -6.21 5.06
C GLU A 110 -3.43 -7.20 4.80
N THR A 111 -3.73 -8.49 4.57
CA THR A 111 -2.69 -9.51 4.36
C THR A 111 -2.52 -9.93 2.91
N LYS A 112 -3.57 -9.99 2.09
CA LYS A 112 -3.49 -10.53 0.72
C LYS A 112 -3.52 -9.43 -0.33
N LEU A 113 -4.49 -8.52 -0.26
CA LEU A 113 -4.57 -7.41 -1.20
C LEU A 113 -3.44 -6.41 -0.97
N GLU A 114 -3.01 -6.20 0.27
CA GLU A 114 -1.83 -5.39 0.55
C GLU A 114 -0.60 -5.94 -0.17
N TYR A 115 -0.34 -7.25 -0.10
CA TYR A 115 0.83 -7.83 -0.78
C TYR A 115 0.73 -7.73 -2.31
N ILE A 116 -0.48 -7.78 -2.87
CA ILE A 116 -0.71 -7.50 -4.31
C ILE A 116 -0.42 -6.03 -4.63
N ASN A 117 -0.86 -5.11 -3.78
CA ASN A 117 -0.59 -3.68 -3.92
C ASN A 117 0.92 -3.39 -3.81
N GLN A 118 1.62 -4.04 -2.87
CA GLN A 118 3.06 -3.96 -2.70
C GLN A 118 3.82 -4.53 -3.93
N TYR A 119 3.35 -5.63 -4.51
CA TYR A 119 3.89 -6.12 -5.79
C TYR A 119 3.75 -5.07 -6.89
N ASN A 120 2.56 -4.48 -7.02
CA ASN A 120 2.28 -3.51 -8.08
C ASN A 120 3.09 -2.22 -7.94
N LEU A 121 3.35 -1.76 -6.71
CA LEU A 121 4.04 -0.50 -6.42
C LEU A 121 5.57 -0.63 -6.36
N TYR A 122 6.09 -1.76 -5.86
CA TYR A 122 7.52 -1.94 -5.59
C TYR A 122 8.16 -3.02 -6.46
N SER A 123 7.53 -4.18 -6.59
CA SER A 123 8.12 -5.29 -7.36
C SER A 123 8.04 -5.09 -8.88
N ASN A 124 7.05 -4.33 -9.37
CA ASN A 124 6.98 -3.94 -10.77
C ASN A 124 7.95 -2.78 -11.03
N ASN A 125 9.02 -3.04 -11.79
CA ASN A 125 10.06 -2.05 -12.07
C ASN A 125 9.50 -0.76 -12.69
N GLN A 126 8.53 -0.87 -13.59
CA GLN A 126 8.00 0.30 -14.28
C GLN A 126 7.28 1.24 -13.31
N ASN A 127 6.47 0.67 -12.42
CA ASN A 127 5.76 1.44 -11.40
C ASN A 127 6.72 1.95 -10.32
N TYR A 128 7.67 1.15 -9.87
CA TYR A 128 8.61 1.55 -8.84
C TYR A 128 9.49 2.72 -9.29
N GLU A 129 10.18 2.61 -10.43
CA GLU A 129 11.13 3.63 -10.88
C GLU A 129 10.46 4.91 -11.37
N LYS A 130 9.34 4.78 -12.11
CA LYS A 130 8.71 5.96 -12.71
C LYS A 130 7.72 6.66 -11.78
N TYR A 131 7.21 5.99 -10.75
CA TYR A 131 6.20 6.53 -9.84
C TYR A 131 6.61 6.43 -8.36
N THR A 132 6.65 5.24 -7.77
CA THR A 132 6.79 5.05 -6.31
C THR A 132 8.07 5.67 -5.74
N ARG A 133 9.21 5.42 -6.37
CA ARG A 133 10.51 5.96 -5.93
C ARG A 133 10.55 7.49 -6.00
N LYS A 134 9.92 8.08 -7.01
CA LYS A 134 9.85 9.55 -7.17
C LYS A 134 8.91 10.18 -6.15
N LEU A 135 7.83 9.51 -5.76
CA LEU A 135 6.94 10.00 -4.71
C LEU A 135 7.66 10.22 -3.39
N PHE A 136 8.58 9.33 -3.02
CA PHE A 136 9.34 9.47 -1.78
C PHE A 136 10.23 10.71 -1.73
N GLN A 137 10.65 11.27 -2.88
CA GLN A 137 11.38 12.53 -2.93
C GLN A 137 10.53 13.71 -2.42
N TYR A 138 9.20 13.61 -2.53
CA TYR A 138 8.27 14.62 -2.01
C TYR A 138 7.89 14.38 -0.54
N TYR A 139 8.02 13.14 -0.06
CA TYR A 139 7.66 12.78 1.32
C TYR A 139 8.81 12.98 2.31
N PHE A 140 10.05 12.81 1.85
CA PHE A 140 11.23 12.88 2.69
C PHE A 140 12.16 14.03 2.30
N PRO A 141 12.67 14.80 3.27
CA PRO A 141 13.70 15.80 3.02
C PRO A 141 15.03 15.13 2.66
N PHE A 142 15.90 15.89 2.00
CA PHE A 142 17.30 15.48 1.82
C PHE A 142 18.00 15.35 3.19
N PRO A 143 18.78 14.30 3.46
CA PRO A 143 19.19 13.19 2.57
C PRO A 143 18.34 11.90 2.72
N MET A 144 17.27 11.90 3.52
CA MET A 144 16.49 10.70 3.85
C MET A 144 15.80 10.05 2.63
N MET A 145 15.60 10.82 1.55
CA MET A 145 14.99 10.37 0.30
C MET A 145 15.71 9.20 -0.38
N TYR A 146 16.97 8.89 -0.05
CA TYR A 146 17.70 7.77 -0.67
C TYR A 146 17.57 6.47 0.10
N ASN A 147 17.62 6.53 1.44
CA ASN A 147 17.63 5.33 2.29
C ASN A 147 16.22 4.80 2.54
N GLN A 148 15.26 5.69 2.81
CA GLN A 148 13.90 5.26 3.16
C GLN A 148 13.19 4.46 2.05
N PRO A 149 13.25 4.85 0.76
CA PRO A 149 12.64 4.05 -0.30
C PRO A 149 13.20 2.64 -0.40
N MET A 150 14.51 2.46 -0.20
CA MET A 150 15.14 1.14 -0.21
C MET A 150 14.64 0.26 0.93
N LYS A 151 14.42 0.84 2.13
CA LYS A 151 13.81 0.10 3.25
C LYS A 151 12.40 -0.38 2.90
N PHE A 152 11.56 0.50 2.36
CA PHE A 152 10.19 0.14 1.95
C PHE A 152 10.19 -0.88 0.81
N TYR A 153 11.08 -0.73 -0.16
CA TYR A 153 11.26 -1.69 -1.26
C TYR A 153 11.61 -3.09 -0.74
N ASN A 154 12.63 -3.19 0.12
CA ASN A 154 13.04 -4.48 0.68
C ASN A 154 11.90 -5.14 1.48
N HIS A 155 11.21 -4.36 2.31
CA HIS A 155 10.06 -4.85 3.07
C HIS A 155 8.93 -5.35 2.15
N ALA A 156 8.61 -4.59 1.10
CA ALA A 156 7.61 -4.98 0.11
C ALA A 156 7.99 -6.29 -0.60
N ILE A 157 9.25 -6.46 -1.00
CA ILE A 157 9.71 -7.72 -1.63
C ILE A 157 9.58 -8.88 -0.64
N GLU A 158 9.96 -8.71 0.63
CA GLU A 158 9.79 -9.75 1.64
C GLU A 158 8.32 -10.18 1.81
N GLN A 159 7.39 -9.23 1.82
CA GLN A 159 5.96 -9.54 1.87
C GLN A 159 5.47 -10.25 0.60
N VAL A 160 5.88 -9.77 -0.57
CA VAL A 160 5.55 -10.36 -1.88
C VAL A 160 6.12 -11.78 -2.03
N LYS A 161 7.28 -12.07 -1.40
CA LYS A 161 7.84 -13.44 -1.32
C LYS A 161 6.87 -14.40 -0.66
N LEU A 162 6.09 -13.97 0.32
CA LEU A 162 5.09 -14.82 0.99
C LEU A 162 3.95 -15.25 0.05
N LEU A 163 3.65 -14.47 -1.00
CA LEU A 163 2.69 -14.86 -2.04
C LEU A 163 3.29 -15.72 -3.16
N GLY A 164 4.59 -15.98 -3.14
CA GLY A 164 5.27 -16.69 -4.23
C GLY A 164 5.34 -15.89 -5.54
N LEU A 165 5.17 -14.57 -5.46
CA LEU A 165 5.25 -13.63 -6.58
C LEU A 165 6.68 -13.13 -6.85
N ASN A 166 7.66 -13.64 -6.11
CA ASN A 166 9.05 -13.18 -6.24
C ASN A 166 9.68 -13.60 -7.58
N ARG A 167 10.73 -12.86 -7.98
CA ARG A 167 11.71 -13.28 -8.97
C ARG A 167 12.35 -14.57 -8.47
N THR A 168 11.95 -15.71 -9.03
CA THR A 168 12.66 -16.96 -8.75
C THR A 168 14.05 -16.85 -9.35
N LYS A 169 15.10 -16.72 -8.53
CA LYS A 169 16.47 -17.05 -8.93
C LYS A 169 16.48 -18.54 -9.28
N THR A 170 16.23 -18.89 -10.54
CA THR A 170 16.57 -20.21 -11.08
C THR A 170 18.07 -20.22 -11.35
N GLY A 171 18.85 -20.23 -10.26
CA GLY A 171 20.29 -20.48 -10.29
C GLY A 171 20.54 -21.82 -9.61
N PHE A 172 21.08 -22.80 -10.35
CA PHE A 172 21.30 -24.19 -9.93
C PHE A 172 22.37 -24.35 -8.81
N PHE A 173 22.90 -23.26 -8.24
CA PHE A 173 23.96 -23.24 -7.22
C PHE A 173 23.67 -22.30 -6.03
N GLY A 174 22.43 -22.29 -5.53
CA GLY A 174 22.08 -21.56 -4.30
C GLY A 174 22.55 -22.23 -2.99
N LEU A 175 23.77 -22.77 -2.94
CA LEU A 175 24.33 -23.47 -1.76
C LEU A 175 25.56 -22.76 -1.14
N GLY A 176 25.80 -21.49 -1.50
CA GLY A 176 26.82 -20.65 -0.87
C GLY A 176 26.17 -19.51 -0.09
N GLY A 177 26.35 -19.51 1.24
CA GLY A 177 25.79 -18.51 2.15
C GLY A 177 26.45 -17.14 2.03
N GLY A 178 26.18 -16.42 0.94
CA GLY A 178 26.38 -14.98 0.81
C GLY A 178 25.02 -14.31 0.72
N GLY A 179 24.64 -13.56 1.75
CA GLY A 179 23.43 -12.75 1.74
C GLY A 179 23.59 -11.57 0.77
N ASP A 180 23.36 -11.81 -0.52
CA ASP A 180 23.20 -10.74 -1.50
C ASP A 180 21.91 -9.98 -1.18
N VAL A 181 22.06 -8.81 -0.57
CA VAL A 181 20.99 -7.82 -0.45
C VAL A 181 20.54 -7.48 -1.87
N GLU A 182 19.30 -7.81 -2.21
CA GLU A 182 18.69 -7.48 -3.51
C GLU A 182 18.57 -5.95 -3.63
N VAL A 183 19.59 -5.30 -4.22
CA VAL A 183 19.55 -3.88 -4.55
C VAL A 183 18.67 -3.72 -5.79
N ALA A 184 17.71 -2.79 -5.74
CA ALA A 184 16.91 -2.43 -6.91
C ALA A 184 17.81 -2.12 -8.10
N GLU A 185 17.58 -2.78 -9.24
CA GLU A 185 18.32 -2.53 -10.47
C GLU A 185 17.96 -1.12 -10.98
N THR A 186 18.73 -0.11 -10.57
CA THR A 186 18.51 1.27 -11.04
C THR A 186 19.19 1.47 -12.40
N GLU A 187 18.49 2.08 -13.35
CA GLU A 187 18.97 2.37 -14.71
C GLU A 187 20.26 3.22 -14.75
N TYR A 188 20.65 3.87 -13.64
CA TYR A 188 21.80 4.78 -13.59
C TYR A 188 23.04 4.23 -12.87
N PHE A 189 22.98 3.07 -12.22
CA PHE A 189 24.14 2.56 -11.44
C PHE A 189 24.74 1.24 -11.93
N ASN A 190 24.15 0.56 -12.91
CA ASN A 190 24.71 -0.71 -13.41
C ASN A 190 25.14 -0.71 -14.88
N ASP A 191 24.88 0.36 -15.64
CA ASP A 191 25.38 0.45 -17.03
C ASP A 191 26.84 0.97 -17.10
N GLU A 192 27.40 1.53 -16.02
CA GLU A 192 28.77 2.07 -15.98
C GLU A 192 29.76 1.27 -15.10
N LEU A 193 29.33 0.30 -14.30
CA LEU A 193 30.22 -0.51 -13.45
C LEU A 193 30.87 -1.71 -14.18
N SER A 194 30.70 -1.84 -15.50
CA SER A 194 31.50 -2.79 -16.31
C SER A 194 32.80 -2.18 -16.84
N ASP A 195 32.96 -0.86 -16.78
CA ASP A 195 34.10 -0.15 -17.37
C ASP A 195 34.86 0.65 -16.29
N ASN A 196 35.95 0.05 -15.77
CA ASN A 196 36.99 0.58 -14.86
C ASN A 196 36.65 0.56 -13.35
N ASP A 197 37.47 0.08 -12.41
CA ASP A 197 38.81 -0.52 -12.41
C ASP A 197 39.09 -1.06 -10.97
N GLU A 198 40.06 -1.98 -10.86
CA GLU A 198 40.88 -2.28 -9.67
C GLU A 198 40.22 -2.95 -8.44
N ASP A 199 40.11 -4.28 -8.47
CA ASP A 199 40.32 -5.07 -7.25
C ASP A 199 41.25 -6.25 -7.59
N GLU A 200 42.53 -6.07 -7.26
CA GLU A 200 43.56 -7.12 -7.26
C GLU A 200 43.25 -8.11 -6.13
N GLY A 201 42.57 -9.20 -6.47
CA GLY A 201 42.33 -10.34 -5.59
C GLY A 201 42.37 -11.64 -6.41
N GLU A 202 43.43 -12.41 -6.18
CA GLU A 202 43.78 -13.66 -6.87
C GLU A 202 42.62 -14.65 -7.08
N GLY A 203 42.48 -15.19 -8.30
CA GLY A 203 42.02 -16.59 -8.44
C GLY A 203 41.09 -16.96 -9.60
N GLU A 204 40.37 -16.04 -10.24
CA GLU A 204 39.46 -16.40 -11.33
C GLU A 204 39.80 -15.70 -12.63
N LYS A 205 40.18 -16.49 -13.65
CA LYS A 205 40.36 -16.02 -15.03
C LYS A 205 39.04 -15.40 -15.52
N LYS A 206 38.89 -14.07 -15.43
CA LYS A 206 37.88 -13.33 -16.18
C LYS A 206 38.16 -13.57 -17.66
N VAL A 207 37.36 -14.45 -18.27
CA VAL A 207 37.38 -14.66 -19.72
C VAL A 207 37.03 -13.31 -20.34
N VAL A 208 37.96 -12.72 -21.09
CA VAL A 208 37.71 -11.51 -21.86
C VAL A 208 36.67 -11.86 -22.91
N LEU A 209 35.41 -11.57 -22.61
CA LEU A 209 34.30 -11.79 -23.53
C LEU A 209 34.40 -10.77 -24.66
N SER A 210 34.18 -11.21 -25.90
CA SER A 210 34.04 -10.28 -27.02
C SER A 210 32.88 -9.32 -26.73
N SER A 211 33.02 -8.04 -27.05
CA SER A 211 31.97 -7.02 -26.88
C SER A 211 30.64 -7.40 -27.58
N LEU A 212 30.71 -8.20 -28.64
CA LEU A 212 29.52 -8.79 -29.28
C LEU A 212 28.84 -9.82 -28.38
N HIS A 213 29.61 -10.66 -27.70
CA HIS A 213 29.09 -11.66 -26.78
C HIS A 213 28.51 -11.01 -25.53
N GLU A 214 29.15 -9.97 -25.00
CA GLU A 214 28.64 -9.16 -23.90
C GLU A 214 27.28 -8.53 -24.24
N ARG A 215 27.16 -7.88 -25.41
CA ARG A 215 25.87 -7.34 -25.87
C ARG A 215 24.79 -8.42 -26.02
N GLN A 216 25.17 -9.62 -26.47
CA GLN A 216 24.24 -10.75 -26.57
C GLN A 216 23.82 -11.30 -25.20
N LEU A 217 24.73 -11.31 -24.21
CA LEU A 217 24.40 -11.69 -22.84
C LEU A 217 23.46 -10.68 -22.19
N ILE A 218 23.70 -9.38 -22.39
CA ILE A 218 22.83 -8.30 -21.88
C ILE A 218 21.45 -8.37 -22.54
N SER A 219 21.36 -8.59 -23.85
CA SER A 219 20.06 -8.71 -24.51
C SER A 219 19.28 -9.94 -24.04
N LYS A 220 19.98 -11.06 -23.81
CA LYS A 220 19.39 -12.28 -23.26
C LYS A 220 18.95 -12.10 -21.80
N SER A 221 19.72 -11.40 -20.96
CA SER A 221 19.34 -11.12 -19.58
C SER A 221 18.10 -10.23 -19.51
N LYS A 222 18.06 -9.14 -20.28
CA LYS A 222 16.89 -8.25 -20.40
C LYS A 222 15.65 -9.02 -20.87
N ALA A 223 15.79 -9.88 -21.88
CA ALA A 223 14.68 -10.72 -22.34
C ALA A 223 14.17 -11.69 -21.26
N ASN A 224 15.08 -12.32 -20.51
CA ASN A 224 14.71 -13.20 -19.40
C ASN A 224 14.01 -12.46 -18.26
N GLN A 225 14.47 -11.24 -17.93
CA GLN A 225 13.83 -10.39 -16.92
C GLN A 225 12.39 -10.05 -17.32
N ILE A 226 12.17 -9.62 -18.56
CA ILE A 226 10.82 -9.31 -19.08
C ILE A 226 9.91 -10.55 -19.00
N LEU A 227 10.41 -11.74 -19.35
CA LEU A 227 9.63 -12.97 -19.25
C LEU A 227 9.30 -13.35 -17.80
N ALA A 228 10.24 -13.17 -16.88
CA ALA A 228 10.02 -13.41 -15.46
C ALA A 228 8.97 -12.46 -14.87
N GLU A 229 9.04 -11.17 -15.23
CA GLU A 229 8.05 -10.16 -14.84
C GLU A 229 6.68 -10.48 -15.41
N SER A 230 6.58 -10.84 -16.70
CA SER A 230 5.32 -11.25 -17.32
C SER A 230 4.68 -12.44 -16.60
N LYS A 231 5.47 -13.46 -16.24
CA LYS A 231 5.01 -14.63 -15.48
C LYS A 231 4.49 -14.24 -14.09
N ASN A 232 5.20 -13.36 -13.39
CA ASN A 232 4.80 -12.90 -12.06
C ASN A 232 3.57 -12.01 -12.11
N SER A 233 3.45 -11.14 -13.12
CA SER A 233 2.25 -10.34 -13.35
C SER A 233 1.05 -11.21 -13.67
N MET A 234 1.20 -12.28 -14.46
CA MET A 234 0.12 -13.25 -14.69
C MET A 234 -0.32 -13.95 -13.40
N ARG A 235 0.62 -14.35 -12.54
CA ARG A 235 0.31 -14.94 -11.23
C ARG A 235 -0.42 -13.94 -10.33
N CYS A 236 0.05 -12.68 -10.30
CA CYS A 236 -0.57 -11.59 -9.55
C CYS A 236 -2.02 -11.39 -10.00
N LEU A 237 -2.28 -11.34 -11.32
CA LEU A 237 -3.64 -11.23 -11.87
C LEU A 237 -4.51 -12.43 -11.49
N GLY A 238 -3.96 -13.66 -11.52
CA GLY A 238 -4.67 -14.86 -11.10
C GLY A 238 -5.09 -14.81 -9.63
N LEU A 239 -4.20 -14.37 -8.73
CA LEU A 239 -4.49 -14.19 -7.31
C LEU A 239 -5.53 -13.09 -7.09
N LEU A 240 -5.38 -11.94 -7.74
CA LEU A 240 -6.33 -10.83 -7.63
C LEU A 240 -7.73 -11.26 -8.09
N ASN A 241 -7.82 -11.96 -9.23
CA ASN A 241 -9.07 -12.52 -9.73
C ASN A 241 -9.71 -13.49 -8.73
N HIS A 242 -8.91 -14.34 -8.08
CA HIS A 242 -9.41 -15.24 -7.06
C HIS A 242 -10.03 -14.47 -5.88
N TYR A 243 -9.34 -13.48 -5.32
CA TYR A 243 -9.87 -12.71 -4.18
C TYR A 243 -11.09 -11.86 -4.52
N ILE A 244 -11.15 -11.27 -5.72
CA ILE A 244 -12.33 -10.53 -6.18
C ILE A 244 -13.52 -11.48 -6.33
N ASN A 245 -13.30 -12.68 -6.89
CA ASN A 245 -14.37 -13.68 -6.99
C ASN A 245 -14.83 -14.17 -5.62
N GLU A 246 -13.94 -14.36 -4.65
CA GLU A 246 -14.32 -14.68 -3.27
C GLU A 246 -15.18 -13.58 -2.64
N PHE A 247 -14.87 -12.31 -2.89
CA PHE A 247 -15.69 -11.18 -2.44
C PHE A 247 -17.09 -11.21 -3.09
N ILE A 248 -17.16 -11.40 -4.41
CA ILE A 248 -18.44 -11.48 -5.15
C ILE A 248 -19.27 -12.67 -4.66
N GLN A 249 -18.64 -13.83 -4.43
CA GLN A 249 -19.32 -15.00 -3.87
C GLN A 249 -19.82 -14.74 -2.45
N THR A 250 -19.03 -14.05 -1.64
CA THR A 250 -19.42 -13.65 -0.28
C THR A 250 -20.64 -12.75 -0.31
N TYR A 251 -20.66 -11.74 -1.19
CA TYR A 251 -21.81 -10.88 -1.41
C TYR A 251 -23.08 -11.68 -1.76
N LYS A 252 -22.99 -12.57 -2.76
CA LYS A 252 -24.12 -13.42 -3.17
C LYS A 252 -24.60 -14.36 -2.07
N SER A 253 -23.69 -14.85 -1.23
CA SER A 253 -24.05 -15.76 -0.13
C SER A 253 -24.89 -15.09 0.96
N PHE A 254 -24.66 -13.78 1.18
CA PHE A 254 -25.39 -12.99 2.17
C PHE A 254 -26.64 -12.32 1.57
N ASN A 255 -26.61 -11.96 0.29
CA ASN A 255 -27.71 -11.31 -0.43
C ASN A 255 -28.31 -12.25 -1.48
N GLN A 256 -28.91 -13.36 -1.02
CA GLN A 256 -29.47 -14.39 -1.92
C GLN A 256 -30.70 -13.93 -2.71
N ASP A 257 -31.37 -12.88 -2.22
CA ASP A 257 -32.65 -12.39 -2.76
C ASP A 257 -32.50 -11.20 -3.73
N THR A 258 -31.29 -10.67 -3.93
CA THR A 258 -31.06 -9.53 -4.84
C THR A 258 -30.61 -10.00 -6.22
N GLU A 259 -31.18 -9.41 -7.28
CA GLU A 259 -30.75 -9.64 -8.67
C GLU A 259 -29.37 -9.01 -8.99
N GLU A 260 -28.87 -8.13 -8.12
CA GLU A 260 -27.57 -7.49 -8.27
C GLU A 260 -26.42 -8.48 -8.07
N SER A 261 -25.39 -8.36 -8.92
CA SER A 261 -24.25 -9.28 -8.91
C SER A 261 -23.20 -8.95 -7.83
N PHE A 262 -23.13 -7.68 -7.41
CA PHE A 262 -22.25 -7.16 -6.36
C PHE A 262 -22.82 -5.83 -5.81
N GLY A 263 -22.46 -5.47 -4.59
CA GLY A 263 -22.96 -4.27 -3.89
C GLY A 263 -22.37 -4.18 -2.48
N THR A 264 -23.01 -3.42 -1.59
CA THR A 264 -22.67 -3.43 -0.17
C THR A 264 -23.20 -4.71 0.50
N ILE A 265 -22.33 -5.49 1.12
CA ILE A 265 -22.59 -6.82 1.71
C ILE A 265 -23.60 -6.73 2.85
N TYR A 266 -23.46 -5.75 3.75
CA TYR A 266 -24.20 -5.74 5.02
C TYR A 266 -25.41 -4.81 5.05
N SER A 267 -25.63 -4.02 3.98
CA SER A 267 -26.73 -3.07 3.84
C SER A 267 -26.98 -2.78 2.37
N ALA A 268 -28.15 -2.24 2.04
CA ALA A 268 -28.47 -1.83 0.68
C ALA A 268 -27.67 -0.61 0.18
N THR A 269 -27.20 0.28 1.08
CA THR A 269 -26.62 1.57 0.65
C THR A 269 -25.45 2.09 1.47
N THR A 270 -25.23 1.54 2.67
CA THR A 270 -24.22 2.03 3.60
C THR A 270 -23.05 1.06 3.66
N PRO A 271 -21.79 1.54 3.57
CA PRO A 271 -20.62 0.67 3.64
C PRO A 271 -20.25 0.35 5.10
N SER A 272 -19.60 -0.79 5.26
CA SER A 272 -18.84 -1.22 6.43
C SER A 272 -17.36 -0.85 6.33
N SER A 273 -16.61 -1.08 7.41
CA SER A 273 -15.15 -0.87 7.43
C SER A 273 -14.42 -1.73 6.39
N ALA A 274 -14.75 -3.01 6.24
CA ALA A 274 -14.11 -3.85 5.21
C ALA A 274 -14.31 -3.29 3.80
N GLU A 275 -15.50 -2.77 3.50
CA GLU A 275 -15.84 -2.29 2.17
C GLU A 275 -15.14 -0.97 1.84
N ILE A 276 -15.07 -0.05 2.82
CA ILE A 276 -14.29 1.19 2.69
C ILE A 276 -12.82 0.85 2.39
N LEU A 277 -12.26 -0.13 3.10
CA LEU A 277 -10.90 -0.58 2.88
C LEU A 277 -10.73 -1.22 1.49
N LEU A 278 -11.67 -2.07 1.07
CA LEU A 278 -11.66 -2.67 -0.27
C LEU A 278 -11.69 -1.59 -1.36
N TYR A 279 -12.57 -0.60 -1.26
CA TYR A 279 -12.64 0.48 -2.23
C TYR A 279 -11.32 1.24 -2.30
N ALA A 280 -10.66 1.49 -1.16
CA ALA A 280 -9.35 2.13 -1.13
C ALA A 280 -8.30 1.29 -1.89
N TYR A 281 -8.23 -0.03 -1.63
CA TYR A 281 -7.32 -0.93 -2.33
C TYR A 281 -7.56 -0.96 -3.84
N ILE A 282 -8.81 -1.15 -4.27
CA ILE A 282 -9.16 -1.19 -5.69
C ILE A 282 -8.85 0.16 -6.35
N SER A 283 -9.12 1.28 -5.68
CA SER A 283 -8.80 2.61 -6.20
C SER A 283 -7.30 2.89 -6.35
N SER A 284 -6.46 2.25 -5.53
CA SER A 284 -4.99 2.29 -5.66
C SER A 284 -4.53 1.45 -6.85
N LEU A 285 -5.03 0.22 -6.96
CA LEU A 285 -4.64 -0.73 -8.01
C LEU A 285 -5.02 -0.28 -9.43
N ILE A 286 -6.10 0.51 -9.56
CA ILE A 286 -6.65 0.97 -10.85
C ILE A 286 -6.24 2.41 -11.17
N SER A 287 -5.43 3.05 -10.31
CA SER A 287 -5.07 4.45 -10.51
C SER A 287 -4.37 4.69 -11.85
N ASP A 288 -4.86 5.69 -12.60
CA ASP A 288 -4.24 6.18 -13.84
C ASP A 288 -2.87 6.86 -13.60
N GLU A 289 -2.51 7.12 -12.33
CA GLU A 289 -1.20 7.66 -11.97
C GLU A 289 -0.09 6.62 -12.11
N LEU A 290 -0.44 5.33 -12.18
CA LEU A 290 0.51 4.23 -12.34
C LEU A 290 0.95 4.06 -13.80
N PRO A 291 2.27 4.08 -14.08
CA PRO A 291 2.83 3.91 -15.42
C PRO A 291 2.43 2.61 -16.13
N ASP A 292 2.42 1.50 -15.38
CA ASP A 292 2.00 0.19 -15.85
C ASP A 292 0.62 -0.16 -15.27
N GLY A 293 -0.40 -0.01 -16.11
CA GLY A 293 -1.81 -0.26 -15.80
C GLY A 293 -2.27 -1.69 -16.11
N PHE A 294 -1.40 -2.72 -16.07
CA PHE A 294 -1.79 -4.10 -16.38
C PHE A 294 -2.96 -4.62 -15.51
N ILE A 295 -3.03 -4.19 -14.25
CA ILE A 295 -4.15 -4.54 -13.35
C ILE A 295 -5.44 -3.84 -13.78
N SER A 296 -5.35 -2.53 -14.07
CA SER A 296 -6.49 -1.75 -14.55
C SER A 296 -7.07 -2.34 -15.84
N SER A 297 -6.24 -2.67 -16.82
CA SER A 297 -6.69 -3.25 -18.09
C SER A 297 -7.33 -4.63 -17.92
N TYR A 298 -6.76 -5.48 -17.07
CA TYR A 298 -7.31 -6.80 -16.76
C TYR A 298 -8.66 -6.72 -16.02
N LEU A 299 -8.75 -5.89 -14.98
CA LEU A 299 -9.97 -5.75 -14.19
C LEU A 299 -11.12 -5.13 -15.00
N ASN A 300 -10.83 -4.14 -15.84
CA ASN A 300 -11.83 -3.58 -16.75
C ASN A 300 -12.35 -4.60 -17.77
N SER A 301 -11.52 -5.57 -18.16
CA SER A 301 -11.91 -6.61 -19.12
C SER A 301 -12.75 -7.72 -18.48
N ASN A 302 -12.40 -8.17 -17.27
CA ASN A 302 -13.04 -9.33 -16.62
C ASN A 302 -14.12 -8.96 -15.61
N HIS A 303 -13.97 -7.82 -14.93
CA HIS A 303 -14.81 -7.37 -13.82
C HIS A 303 -15.23 -5.90 -13.99
N GLY A 304 -15.50 -5.47 -15.23
CA GLY A 304 -15.71 -4.06 -15.57
C GLY A 304 -16.85 -3.38 -14.81
N GLU A 305 -17.95 -4.10 -14.53
CA GLU A 305 -19.06 -3.55 -13.74
C GLU A 305 -18.66 -3.34 -12.27
N PHE A 306 -17.95 -4.30 -11.67
CA PHE A 306 -17.45 -4.21 -10.29
C PHE A 306 -16.46 -3.06 -10.12
N VAL A 307 -15.57 -2.86 -11.10
CA VAL A 307 -14.63 -1.74 -11.14
C VAL A 307 -15.35 -0.40 -11.19
N LYS A 308 -16.36 -0.27 -12.06
CA LYS A 308 -17.17 0.96 -12.16
C LYS A 308 -17.82 1.30 -10.82
N PHE A 309 -18.44 0.31 -10.17
CA PHE A 309 -19.03 0.50 -8.85
C PHE A 309 -18.00 0.92 -7.80
N CYS A 310 -16.85 0.24 -7.71
CA CYS A 310 -15.79 0.61 -6.78
C CYS A 310 -15.27 2.04 -7.04
N ASN A 311 -15.16 2.45 -8.31
CA ASN A 311 -14.76 3.81 -8.68
C ASN A 311 -15.81 4.85 -8.31
N GLU A 312 -17.10 4.59 -8.53
CA GLU A 312 -18.20 5.46 -8.12
C GLU A 312 -18.20 5.68 -6.60
N GLN A 313 -18.08 4.59 -5.83
CA GLN A 313 -17.98 4.67 -4.36
C GLN A 313 -16.72 5.42 -3.93
N SER A 314 -15.56 5.11 -4.51
CA SER A 314 -14.30 5.80 -4.19
C SER A 314 -14.37 7.29 -4.51
N ASN A 315 -15.01 7.68 -5.61
CA ASN A 315 -15.19 9.08 -5.99
C ASN A 315 -16.10 9.83 -5.01
N LYS A 316 -17.17 9.18 -4.53
CA LYS A 316 -18.00 9.71 -3.44
C LYS A 316 -17.20 9.97 -2.16
N TYR A 317 -16.33 9.04 -1.76
CA TYR A 317 -15.50 9.26 -0.56
C TYR A 317 -14.38 10.29 -0.79
N ARG A 318 -13.84 10.38 -2.00
CA ARG A 318 -12.91 11.44 -2.38
C ARG A 318 -13.57 12.82 -2.34
N SER A 319 -14.81 12.96 -2.80
CA SER A 319 -15.53 14.24 -2.70
C SER A 319 -15.80 14.63 -1.25
N ILE A 320 -16.21 13.68 -0.41
CA ILE A 320 -16.37 13.90 1.04
C ILE A 320 -15.04 14.34 1.68
N LEU A 321 -13.92 13.72 1.30
CA LEU A 321 -12.60 14.11 1.79
C LEU A 321 -12.21 15.53 1.34
N GLN A 322 -12.55 15.91 0.10
CA GLN A 322 -12.32 17.25 -0.43
C GLN A 322 -13.18 18.32 0.25
N GLU A 323 -14.43 18.00 0.61
CA GLU A 323 -15.28 18.88 1.42
C GLU A 323 -14.69 19.15 2.80
N ASN A 324 -13.98 18.17 3.37
CA ASN A 324 -13.30 18.25 4.66
C ASN A 324 -11.82 18.67 4.54
N LYS A 325 -11.46 19.42 3.49
CA LYS A 325 -10.06 19.86 3.28
C LYS A 325 -9.54 20.76 4.42
N ASP A 326 -10.44 21.45 5.12
CA ASP A 326 -10.15 22.26 6.31
C ASP A 326 -9.60 21.43 7.49
N LYS A 327 -9.80 20.11 7.49
CA LYS A 327 -9.27 19.19 8.50
C LYS A 327 -7.81 18.82 8.27
N PHE A 328 -7.22 19.19 7.13
CA PHE A 328 -5.82 18.90 6.85
C PHE A 328 -4.91 19.93 7.55
N ARG A 329 -3.93 19.43 8.32
CA ARG A 329 -2.89 20.24 8.96
C ARG A 329 -1.52 19.80 8.47
N LYS A 330 -0.59 20.75 8.28
CA LYS A 330 0.80 20.42 7.95
C LYS A 330 1.51 19.78 9.15
N PRO A 331 2.41 18.81 8.94
CA PRO A 331 3.18 18.22 10.03
C PRO A 331 4.16 19.23 10.64
N GLU A 332 4.37 19.16 11.95
CA GLU A 332 5.23 20.07 12.69
C GLU A 332 6.22 19.34 13.61
N GLY A 333 7.43 19.90 13.74
CA GLY A 333 8.44 19.46 14.71
C GLY A 333 8.82 17.98 14.60
N ILE A 334 8.39 17.20 15.60
CA ILE A 334 8.68 15.77 15.74
C ILE A 334 7.95 14.95 14.66
N GLU A 335 6.81 15.43 14.15
CA GLU A 335 6.01 14.73 13.13
C GLU A 335 6.72 14.66 11.77
N ILE A 336 7.68 15.55 11.51
CA ILE A 336 8.41 15.62 10.25
C ILE A 336 9.52 14.55 10.24
N PRO A 337 9.63 13.71 9.20
CA PRO A 337 10.70 12.76 9.09
C PRO A 337 11.98 13.50 8.71
N ASN A 338 12.81 13.84 9.69
CA ASN A 338 14.09 14.49 9.47
C ASN A 338 15.22 13.73 10.18
N LEU A 339 16.46 13.98 9.75
CA LEU A 339 17.63 13.25 10.24
C LEU A 339 17.87 13.47 11.75
N LEU A 340 17.53 14.64 12.29
CA LEU A 340 17.64 14.92 13.72
C LEU A 340 16.62 14.12 14.54
N ASN A 341 15.40 14.00 14.02
CA ASN A 341 14.30 13.25 14.63
C ASN A 341 14.59 11.75 14.60
N GLU A 342 15.17 11.25 13.51
CA GLU A 342 15.70 9.89 13.44
C GLU A 342 16.82 9.68 14.47
N ILE A 343 17.89 10.47 14.44
CA ILE A 343 19.01 10.30 15.38
C ILE A 343 18.52 10.41 16.84
N GLY A 344 17.65 11.38 17.13
CA GLY A 344 17.09 11.57 18.46
C GLY A 344 16.20 10.41 18.90
N TYR A 345 15.48 9.77 17.97
CA TYR A 345 14.75 8.54 18.25
C TYR A 345 15.69 7.38 18.58
N TRP A 346 16.75 7.19 17.79
CA TRP A 346 17.75 6.13 18.00
C TRP A 346 18.52 6.29 19.32
N ILE A 347 18.82 7.53 19.72
CA ILE A 347 19.49 7.84 21.00
C ILE A 347 18.50 7.85 22.17
N GLY A 348 17.18 7.81 21.89
CA GLY A 348 16.12 7.81 22.90
C GLY A 348 15.83 9.19 23.50
N THR A 349 16.35 10.27 22.91
CA THR A 349 16.06 11.66 23.31
C THR A 349 14.69 12.12 22.84
N ILE A 350 14.20 11.56 21.73
CA ILE A 350 12.84 11.79 21.22
C ILE A 350 12.06 10.51 21.43
N LYS A 351 10.94 10.61 22.13
CA LYS A 351 9.94 9.55 22.24
C LYS A 351 8.67 10.05 21.55
N TYR A 352 8.22 9.25 20.60
CA TYR A 352 6.99 9.51 19.84
C TYR A 352 5.77 9.03 20.59
#